data_AF-A0A8B9K726-F1
#
_entry.id   AF-A0A8B9K726-F1
#
_cell.length_a   1.000
_cell.length_b   1.000
_cell.length_c   1.000
_cell.angle_alpha   90.00
_cell.angle_beta   90.00
_cell.angle_gamma   90.00
#
_symmetry.space_group_name_H-M   'P 1'
#
loop_
_entity.id
_entity.type
_entity.pdbx_description
1 polymer ?
#
loop_
_entity_poly.entity_id
_entity_poly.type
_entity_poly.pdbx_seq_one_letter_code
_entity_poly.pdbx_strand_id
1 'polypeptide(L)'
;IPLLTTFILIYQQDSVHTVFGGFLSHPLRPSDTFYGTGETFLFLLRPRFKCFHWTGENSFFIKGDLDSFAIGGGSGHFGLWLDETLYLGRSSPCYTFNNCSLSETSDFRVLELEAWTFW
;
A
#
# COMPACT_ATOMS: atom_id res chain seq x y z
N ILE A 1 1.77 0.77 -24.85
CA ILE A 1 2.75 1.40 -23.91
C ILE A 1 2.86 0.43 -22.75
N PRO A 2 4.02 -0.18 -22.47
CA PRO A 2 4.10 -1.20 -21.42
C PRO A 2 3.76 -0.54 -20.08
N LEU A 3 2.82 -1.15 -19.36
CA LEU A 3 2.37 -0.68 -18.05
C LEU A 3 3.51 -0.95 -17.06
N LEU A 4 4.23 0.10 -16.66
CA LEU A 4 5.20 0.00 -15.56
C LEU A 4 4.41 -0.32 -14.29
N THR A 5 4.44 -1.59 -13.89
CA THR A 5 3.88 -2.05 -12.61
C THR A 5 4.95 -1.96 -11.53
N THR A 6 4.55 -1.79 -10.27
CA THR A 6 5.48 -1.57 -9.16
C THR A 6 5.13 -2.46 -7.98
N PHE A 7 6.10 -3.21 -7.46
CA PHE A 7 6.02 -3.81 -6.14
C PHE A 7 6.69 -2.90 -5.13
N ILE A 8 5.95 -2.54 -4.08
CA ILE A 8 6.49 -1.82 -2.93
C ILE A 8 6.61 -2.81 -1.78
N LEU A 9 7.80 -2.94 -1.22
CA LEU A 9 8.07 -3.68 0.01
C LEU A 9 8.45 -2.69 1.11
N ILE A 10 7.84 -2.86 2.28
CA ILE A 10 8.09 -2.06 3.47
C ILE A 10 8.58 -2.99 4.56
N TYR A 11 9.76 -2.69 5.07
CA TYR A 11 10.32 -3.31 6.27
C TYR A 11 10.00 -2.40 7.45
N GLN A 12 9.22 -2.92 8.40
CA GLN A 12 8.83 -2.17 9.58
C GLN A 12 9.96 -2.18 10.62
N GLN A 13 10.15 -1.05 11.29
CA GLN A 13 11.00 -0.95 12.47
C GLN A 13 10.26 -1.53 13.70
N ASP A 14 10.31 -2.84 13.88
CA ASP A 14 9.77 -3.54 15.06
C ASP A 14 10.66 -4.73 15.49
N SER A 15 10.27 -5.43 16.56
CA SER A 15 11.03 -6.56 17.12
C SER A 15 10.86 -7.87 16.34
N VAL A 16 9.85 -7.96 15.47
CA VAL A 16 9.48 -9.18 14.74
C VAL A 16 9.83 -9.10 13.25
N HIS A 17 10.43 -7.99 12.82
CA HIS A 17 10.78 -7.66 11.44
C HIS A 17 9.61 -7.86 10.48
N THR A 18 8.47 -7.21 10.76
CA THR A 18 7.28 -7.27 9.91
C THR A 18 7.61 -6.73 8.51
N VAL A 19 7.14 -7.45 7.48
CA VAL A 19 7.32 -7.06 6.09
C VAL A 19 5.97 -7.15 5.38
N PHE A 20 5.56 -6.08 4.72
CA PHE A 20 4.31 -5.98 3.97
C PHE A 20 4.46 -4.99 2.83
N GLY A 21 3.41 -4.80 2.05
CA GLY A 21 3.44 -3.82 0.98
C GLY A 21 2.28 -3.98 0.01
N GLY A 22 2.52 -3.59 -1.23
CA GLY A 22 1.52 -3.67 -2.29
C GLY A 22 2.11 -3.84 -3.67
N PHE A 23 1.35 -4.50 -4.53
CA PHE A 23 1.54 -4.44 -5.96
C PHE A 23 0.66 -3.33 -6.52
N LEU A 24 1.24 -2.46 -7.34
CA LEU A 24 0.59 -1.33 -7.97
C LEU A 24 0.50 -1.57 -9.48
N SER A 25 -0.73 -1.54 -9.99
CA SER A 25 -1.02 -1.60 -11.43
C SER A 25 -0.44 -0.42 -12.22
N HIS A 26 -0.09 0.68 -11.55
CA HIS A 26 0.41 1.91 -12.14
C HIS A 26 1.51 2.50 -11.24
N PRO A 27 2.48 3.24 -11.81
CA PRO A 27 3.52 3.89 -11.03
C PRO A 27 2.92 4.97 -10.11
N LEU A 28 3.55 5.18 -8.96
CA LEU A 28 3.18 6.27 -8.06
C LEU A 28 3.36 7.62 -8.76
N ARG A 29 2.31 8.45 -8.68
CA ARG A 29 2.28 9.83 -9.14
C ARG A 29 1.31 10.67 -8.30
N PRO A 30 1.56 11.98 -8.16
CA PRO A 30 0.56 12.91 -7.63
C PRO A 30 -0.73 12.89 -8.45
N SER A 31 -1.88 12.93 -7.77
CA SER A 31 -3.20 12.88 -8.39
C SER A 31 -4.32 13.38 -7.45
N ASP A 32 -5.16 14.27 -7.97
CA ASP A 32 -6.35 14.76 -7.26
C ASP A 32 -7.36 13.63 -6.98
N THR A 33 -7.41 12.63 -7.85
CA THR A 33 -8.32 11.47 -7.76
C THR A 33 -7.57 10.15 -7.60
N PHE A 34 -8.29 9.11 -7.18
CA PHE A 34 -7.74 7.75 -7.19
C PHE A 34 -7.53 7.26 -8.62
N TYR A 35 -6.48 6.46 -8.83
CA TYR A 35 -6.15 5.80 -10.08
C TYR A 35 -5.68 4.37 -9.85
N GLY A 36 -5.47 3.62 -10.95
CA GLY A 36 -5.10 2.21 -10.92
C GLY A 36 -6.21 1.30 -11.45
N THR A 37 -5.94 -0.01 -11.45
CA THR A 37 -6.88 -1.08 -11.81
C THR A 37 -7.05 -2.05 -10.65
N GLY A 38 -8.01 -2.97 -10.80
CA GLY A 38 -8.22 -4.09 -9.87
C GLY A 38 -7.06 -5.09 -9.76
N GLU A 39 -6.00 -4.92 -10.57
CA GLU A 39 -4.76 -5.69 -10.42
C GLU A 39 -3.94 -5.24 -9.21
N THR A 40 -4.14 -4.01 -8.72
CA THR A 40 -3.52 -3.53 -7.47
C THR A 40 -3.98 -4.39 -6.30
N PHE A 41 -3.06 -4.81 -5.43
CA PHE A 41 -3.37 -5.55 -4.20
C PHE A 41 -2.37 -5.24 -3.08
N LEU A 42 -2.80 -5.43 -1.82
CA LEU A 42 -1.93 -5.35 -0.65
C LEU A 42 -1.48 -6.75 -0.23
N PHE A 43 -0.33 -6.86 0.41
CA PHE A 43 0.14 -8.14 0.97
C PHE A 43 0.85 -7.97 2.31
N LEU A 44 0.74 -9.01 3.13
CA LEU A 44 1.62 -9.30 4.27
C LEU A 44 2.61 -10.37 3.82
N LEU A 45 3.91 -10.18 4.06
CA LEU A 45 4.94 -11.17 3.76
C LEU A 45 5.45 -11.85 5.04
N ARG A 46 5.65 -11.08 6.11
CA ARG A 46 6.00 -11.57 7.46
C ARG A 46 5.06 -10.94 8.50
N PRO A 47 4.68 -11.67 9.57
CA PRO A 47 5.12 -13.02 9.94
C PRO A 47 4.43 -14.14 9.14
N ARG A 48 3.33 -13.85 8.45
CA ARG A 48 2.59 -14.83 7.64
C ARG A 48 2.19 -14.23 6.31
N PHE A 49 2.48 -14.96 5.23
CA PHE A 49 2.10 -14.54 3.89
C PHE A 49 0.58 -14.49 3.71
N LYS A 50 0.07 -13.37 3.20
CA LYS A 50 -1.34 -13.19 2.81
C LYS A 50 -1.48 -12.06 1.80
N CYS A 51 -2.23 -12.28 0.72
CA CYS A 51 -2.61 -11.23 -0.23
C CYS A 51 -4.06 -10.78 0.01
N PHE A 52 -4.32 -9.50 -0.27
CA PHE A 52 -5.62 -8.84 -0.18
C PHE A 52 -5.94 -8.20 -1.53
N HIS A 53 -6.64 -8.97 -2.36
CA HIS A 53 -7.03 -8.55 -3.70
C HIS A 53 -8.24 -7.62 -3.66
N TRP A 54 -8.46 -6.92 -4.77
CA TRP A 54 -9.62 -6.06 -4.96
C TRP A 54 -10.93 -6.80 -4.69
N THR A 55 -11.82 -6.16 -3.92
CA THR A 55 -13.13 -6.70 -3.55
C THR A 55 -14.21 -6.51 -4.62
N GLY A 56 -14.01 -5.59 -5.54
CA GLY A 56 -15.05 -5.13 -6.46
C GLY A 56 -15.91 -3.97 -5.93
N GLU A 57 -15.77 -3.57 -4.66
CA GLU A 57 -16.70 -2.61 -4.04
C GLU A 57 -16.53 -1.16 -4.52
N ASN A 58 -15.30 -0.74 -4.81
CA ASN A 58 -14.99 0.61 -5.31
C ASN A 58 -13.67 0.59 -6.10
N SER A 59 -13.22 1.74 -6.62
CA SER A 59 -11.99 1.86 -7.42
C SER A 59 -10.94 2.78 -6.78
N PHE A 60 -10.88 2.82 -5.44
CA PHE A 60 -9.97 3.68 -4.68
C PHE A 60 -8.59 3.01 -4.48
N PHE A 61 -7.93 2.65 -5.58
CA PHE A 61 -6.72 1.81 -5.54
C PHE A 61 -5.47 2.56 -5.09
N ILE A 62 -5.11 3.64 -5.77
CA ILE A 62 -3.88 4.38 -5.54
C ILE A 62 -4.20 5.86 -5.51
N LYS A 63 -3.63 6.60 -4.56
CA LYS A 63 -3.67 8.07 -4.53
C LYS A 63 -2.29 8.57 -4.09
N GLY A 64 -1.71 9.48 -4.86
CA GLY A 64 -0.48 10.16 -4.49
C GLY A 64 -0.74 11.64 -4.31
N ASP A 65 -0.06 12.25 -3.37
CA ASP A 65 0.05 13.68 -3.15
C ASP A 65 1.54 14.07 -3.14
N LEU A 66 1.85 15.36 -3.05
CA LEU A 66 3.22 15.83 -2.81
C LEU A 66 3.70 15.42 -1.41
N ASP A 67 2.77 15.33 -0.46
CA ASP A 67 3.08 15.10 0.95
C ASP A 67 2.86 13.64 1.39
N SER A 68 2.38 12.75 0.50
CA SER A 68 2.15 11.35 0.85
C SER A 68 1.79 10.47 -0.35
N PHE A 69 1.74 9.16 -0.15
CA PHE A 69 0.95 8.28 -1.01
C PHE A 69 0.14 7.27 -0.20
N ALA A 70 -0.91 6.77 -0.84
CA ALA A 70 -1.87 5.86 -0.26
C ALA A 70 -2.30 4.76 -1.24
N ILE A 71 -2.59 3.59 -0.69
CA ILE A 71 -3.04 2.40 -1.41
C ILE A 71 -4.27 1.84 -0.69
N GLY A 72 -5.39 1.77 -1.42
CA GLY A 72 -6.68 1.28 -0.95
C GLY A 72 -7.42 2.27 -0.07
N GLY A 73 -8.65 2.61 -0.43
CA GLY A 73 -9.52 3.51 0.34
C GLY A 73 -10.90 2.92 0.64
N GLY A 74 -11.84 3.82 1.00
CA GLY A 74 -13.27 3.54 1.12
C GLY A 74 -13.83 3.58 2.55
N SER A 75 -13.00 3.40 3.57
CA SER A 75 -13.43 3.34 4.99
C SER A 75 -13.20 4.64 5.78
N GLY A 76 -12.79 5.72 5.12
CA GLY A 76 -12.27 6.94 5.78
C GLY A 76 -10.78 6.86 6.13
N HIS A 77 -10.17 5.69 6.01
CA HIS A 77 -8.73 5.45 6.14
C HIS A 77 -8.18 4.72 4.90
N PHE A 78 -6.87 4.54 4.86
CA PHE A 78 -6.19 3.83 3.79
C PHE A 78 -5.70 2.46 4.22
N GLY A 79 -5.70 1.51 3.27
CA GLY A 79 -5.11 0.19 3.45
C GLY A 79 -3.62 0.29 3.82
N LEU A 80 -2.91 1.17 3.14
CA LEU A 80 -1.54 1.56 3.40
C LEU A 80 -1.36 3.04 3.03
N TRP A 81 -0.71 3.80 3.89
CA TRP A 81 -0.35 5.20 3.67
C TRP A 81 1.07 5.44 4.18
N LEU A 82 1.81 6.29 3.48
CA LEU A 82 3.15 6.75 3.87
C LEU A 82 3.27 8.26 3.66
N ASP A 83 4.01 8.90 4.56
CA ASP A 83 4.32 10.33 4.52
C ASP A 83 5.35 10.69 3.45
N GLU A 84 5.62 11.98 3.28
CA GLU A 84 6.56 12.54 2.30
C GLU A 84 8.00 12.11 2.55
N THR A 85 8.33 11.76 3.79
CA THR A 85 9.67 11.32 4.19
C THR A 85 9.86 9.81 4.06
N LEU A 86 8.80 9.08 3.69
CA LEU A 86 8.75 7.62 3.62
C LEU A 86 9.15 6.93 4.94
N TYR A 87 8.97 7.63 6.07
CA TYR A 87 9.38 7.19 7.40
C TYR A 87 8.18 6.84 8.27
N LEU A 88 7.12 7.63 8.22
CA LEU A 88 5.90 7.39 8.98
C LEU A 88 4.85 6.77 8.07
N GLY A 89 4.24 5.69 8.55
CA GLY A 89 3.19 5.01 7.84
C GLY A 89 1.99 4.71 8.70
N ARG A 90 0.87 4.48 8.02
CA ARG A 90 -0.38 4.02 8.62
C ARG A 90 -0.99 2.90 7.79
N SER A 91 -1.53 1.90 8.47
CA SER A 91 -2.35 0.85 7.87
C SER A 91 -3.68 0.72 8.61
N SER A 92 -4.75 0.50 7.86
CA SER A 92 -6.09 0.32 8.40
C SER A 92 -6.93 -0.56 7.47
N PRO A 93 -8.00 -1.19 7.97
CA PRO A 93 -8.95 -1.87 7.10
C PRO A 93 -9.59 -0.91 6.10
N CYS A 94 -9.71 -1.33 4.85
CA CYS A 94 -10.37 -0.55 3.80
C CYS A 94 -11.32 -1.42 2.95
N TYR A 95 -12.34 -0.80 2.35
CA TYR A 95 -13.33 -1.50 1.52
C TYR A 95 -12.74 -1.98 0.18
N THR A 96 -11.70 -1.30 -0.32
CA THR A 96 -11.07 -1.67 -1.61
C THR A 96 -10.50 -3.08 -1.59
N PHE A 97 -9.88 -3.49 -0.46
CA PHE A 97 -9.18 -4.78 -0.36
C PHE A 97 -9.68 -5.69 0.77
N ASN A 98 -10.58 -5.19 1.62
CA ASN A 98 -11.02 -5.86 2.84
C ASN A 98 -9.84 -6.43 3.66
N ASN A 99 -8.76 -5.64 3.75
CA ASN A 99 -7.57 -6.01 4.48
C ASN A 99 -7.74 -5.81 5.98
N CYS A 100 -6.98 -6.54 6.79
CA CYS A 100 -6.70 -6.13 8.15
C CYS A 100 -5.59 -5.05 8.15
N SER A 101 -5.33 -4.43 9.31
CA SER A 101 -4.09 -3.66 9.46
C SER A 101 -2.88 -4.53 9.09
N LEU A 102 -1.98 -3.99 8.28
CA LEU A 102 -0.76 -4.67 7.83
C LEU A 102 0.34 -4.63 8.89
N SER A 103 0.24 -3.68 9.82
CA SER A 103 1.09 -3.54 11.01
C SER A 103 0.30 -3.88 12.28
N GLU A 104 1.00 -4.28 13.34
CA GLU A 104 0.40 -4.62 14.65
C GLU A 104 -0.40 -3.45 15.24
N THR A 105 0.16 -2.25 15.14
CA THR A 105 -0.50 -0.98 15.45
C THR A 105 -0.90 -0.25 14.17
N SER A 106 -1.91 0.62 14.21
CA SER A 106 -2.32 1.37 13.02
C SER A 106 -1.20 2.24 12.45
N ASP A 107 -0.37 2.83 13.32
CA ASP A 107 0.81 3.61 12.93
C ASP A 107 2.08 2.76 13.01
N PHE A 108 3.01 2.98 12.09
CA PHE A 108 4.30 2.28 12.05
C PHE A 108 5.42 3.19 11.53
N ARG A 109 6.66 2.76 11.77
CA ARG A 109 7.87 3.38 11.21
C ARG A 109 8.51 2.47 10.19
N VAL A 110 8.91 3.06 9.08
CA VAL A 110 9.65 2.37 8.02
C VAL A 110 11.11 2.30 8.41
N LEU A 111 11.67 1.09 8.42
CA LEU A 111 13.10 0.85 8.50
C LEU A 111 13.73 0.96 7.10
N GLU A 112 13.10 0.33 6.12
CA GLU A 112 13.54 0.31 4.72
C GLU A 112 12.33 0.17 3.79
N LEU A 113 12.41 0.80 2.63
CA LEU A 113 11.42 0.67 1.56
C LEU A 113 12.14 0.32 0.26
N GLU A 114 11.69 -0.75 -0.38
CA GLU A 114 12.15 -1.15 -1.70
C GLU A 114 11.00 -1.01 -2.71
N ALA A 115 11.31 -0.48 -3.90
CA ALA A 115 10.38 -0.38 -5.01
C ALA A 115 10.97 -1.08 -6.24
N TRP A 116 10.28 -2.09 -6.75
CA TRP A 116 10.71 -2.92 -7.87
C TRP A 116 9.76 -2.77 -9.05
N THR A 117 10.30 -2.53 -10.24
CA THR A 117 9.53 -2.41 -11.48
C THR A 117 9.91 -3.50 -12.48
N PHE A 118 8.96 -3.84 -13.35
CA PHE A 118 9.11 -4.85 -14.39
C PHE A 118 8.80 -4.23 -15.75
N TRP A 119 9.56 -4.62 -16.79
CA TRP A 119 9.50 -4.10 -18.16
C TRP A 119 8.84 -5.08 -19.14
#